data_AF-A0A1R4G5D9-F1
#
_entry.id   AF-A0A1R4G5D9-F1
#
_cell.length_a   1.000
_cell.length_b   1.000
_cell.length_c   1.000
_cell.angle_alpha   90.00
_cell.angle_beta   90.00
_cell.angle_gamma   90.00
#
_symmetry.space_group_name_H-M   'P 1'
#
loop_
_entity.id
_entity.type
_entity.pdbx_description
1 polymer ?
#
loop_
_entity_poly.entity_id
_entity_poly.type
_entity_poly.pdbx_seq_one_letter_code
_entity_poly.pdbx_strand_id
1 'polypeptide(L)' 'MAHATFGGDQGKVQCCTIEVEPAFRKQGLATLLYLLASDTFAAPVIPSDNRTAHAIAFWNGRTEISA' A
#
# COMPACT_ATOMS: atom_id res chain seq x y z
N MET A 1 5.70 -1.32 -14.96
CA MET A 1 6.12 -1.95 -13.70
C MET A 1 5.32 -1.38 -12.52
N ALA A 2 5.00 -2.21 -11.53
CA ALA A 2 4.49 -1.79 -10.24
C ALA A 2 5.23 -2.58 -9.14
N HIS A 3 5.66 -1.91 -8.08
CA HIS A 3 6.31 -2.56 -6.95
C HIS A 3 5.99 -1.82 -5.64
N ALA A 4 6.07 -2.53 -4.52
CA ALA A 4 5.90 -1.96 -3.19
C ALA A 4 6.85 -2.66 -2.20
N THR A 5 7.28 -1.95 -1.17
CA THR A 5 8.04 -2.53 -0.06
C THR A 5 7.26 -2.37 1.24
N PHE A 6 7.34 -3.40 2.08
CA PHE A 6 6.58 -3.50 3.31
C PHE A 6 7.50 -3.84 4.48
N GLY A 7 7.33 -3.11 5.59
CA GLY A 7 7.90 -3.45 6.88
C GLY A 7 6.85 -4.13 7.74
N GLY A 8 7.15 -5.30 8.28
CA GLY A 8 6.25 -6.00 9.20
C GLY A 8 6.63 -5.74 10.66
N ASP A 9 5.65 -5.47 11.49
CA ASP A 9 5.74 -5.52 12.96
C ASP A 9 4.60 -6.41 13.50
N GLN A 10 4.66 -6.85 14.76
CA GLN A 10 3.66 -7.76 15.34
C GLN A 10 2.25 -7.18 15.23
N GLY A 11 1.48 -7.68 14.25
CA GLY A 11 0.06 -7.38 14.03
C GLY A 11 -0.26 -6.33 12.97
N LYS A 12 0.72 -5.68 12.33
CA LYS A 12 0.49 -4.71 11.23
C LYS A 12 1.63 -4.72 10.22
N VAL A 13 1.31 -4.37 8.98
CA VAL A 13 2.28 -4.23 7.90
C VAL A 13 2.29 -2.78 7.43
N GLN A 14 3.42 -2.10 7.53
CA GLN A 14 3.57 -0.74 7.04
C GLN A 14 4.04 -0.74 5.59
N CYS A 15 3.34 -0.02 4.72
CA CYS A 15 3.81 0.26 3.37
C CYS A 15 4.91 1.34 3.39
N CYS A 16 6.16 0.93 3.20
CA CYS A 16 7.32 1.83 3.18
C CYS A 16 7.44 2.56 1.85
N THR A 17 7.30 1.84 0.73
CA THR A 17 7.31 2.44 -0.62
C THR A 17 6.25 1.81 -1.50
N ILE A 18 5.71 2.60 -2.43
CA ILE A 18 4.85 2.11 -3.50
C ILE A 18 5.07 2.93 -4.76
N GLU A 19 5.37 2.25 -5.85
CA GLU A 19 5.57 2.87 -7.15
C GLU A 19 4.78 2.12 -8.21
N VAL A 20 4.00 2.89 -8.97
CA VAL A 20 3.30 2.43 -10.17
C VAL A 20 3.72 3.36 -11.30
N GLU A 21 4.24 2.77 -12.37
CA GLU A 21 4.62 3.50 -13.57
C GLU A 21 3.45 4.38 -14.06
N PRO A 22 3.71 5.63 -14.49
CA PRO A 22 2.66 6.59 -14.85
C PRO A 22 1.62 6.04 -15.83
N ALA A 23 2.04 5.25 -16.82
CA ALA A 23 1.15 4.65 -17.83
C ALA A 23 0.11 3.67 -17.25
N PHE A 24 0.36 3.13 -16.05
CA PHE A 24 -0.49 2.11 -15.41
C PHE A 24 -1.18 2.61 -14.14
N ARG A 25 -1.05 3.90 -13.80
CA ARG A 25 -1.72 4.49 -12.63
C ARG A 25 -3.23 4.49 -12.81
N LYS A 26 -3.96 4.51 -11.69
CA LYS A 26 -5.44 4.50 -11.61
C LYS A 26 -6.11 3.24 -12.17
N GLN A 27 -5.37 2.16 -12.38
CA GLN A 27 -5.88 0.85 -12.83
C GLN A 27 -6.03 -0.17 -11.68
N GLY A 28 -5.97 0.28 -10.42
CA GLY A 28 -6.11 -0.62 -9.25
C GLY A 28 -4.86 -1.38 -8.83
N LEU A 29 -3.73 -1.26 -9.54
CA LEU A 29 -2.49 -1.97 -9.22
C LEU A 29 -1.98 -1.74 -7.78
N ALA A 30 -2.06 -0.49 -7.30
CA ALA A 30 -1.68 -0.19 -5.92
C ALA A 30 -2.56 -0.94 -4.90
N THR A 31 -3.87 -0.98 -5.14
CA THR A 31 -4.81 -1.74 -4.31
C THR A 31 -4.49 -3.22 -4.31
N LEU A 32 -4.18 -3.81 -5.47
CA LEU A 32 -3.81 -5.22 -5.57
C LEU A 32 -2.54 -5.55 -4.77
N LEU A 33 -1.51 -4.69 -4.82
CA LEU A 33 -0.30 -4.87 -4.02
C LEU A 33 -0.59 -4.80 -2.52
N TYR A 34 -1.50 -3.92 -2.08
CA TYR A 34 -1.91 -3.84 -0.68
C TYR A 34 -2.68 -5.07 -0.21
N LEU A 35 -3.63 -5.55 -1.01
CA LEU A 35 -4.40 -6.75 -0.69
C LEU A 35 -3.50 -7.99 -0.64
N LEU A 36 -2.58 -8.13 -1.61
CA LEU A 36 -1.61 -9.21 -1.63
C LEU A 36 -0.72 -9.20 -0.38
N ALA A 37 -0.23 -8.04 0.04
CA ALA A 37 0.57 -7.93 1.26
C ALA A 37 -0.27 -8.28 2.50
N SER A 38 -1.51 -7.82 2.57
CA SER A 38 -2.38 -8.13 3.71
C SER A 38 -2.62 -9.63 3.87
N ASP A 39 -2.92 -10.31 2.77
CA ASP A 39 -3.11 -11.77 2.74
C ASP A 39 -1.80 -12.50 3.07
N THR A 40 -0.69 -12.11 2.45
CA THR A 40 0.63 -12.76 2.64
C THR A 40 1.12 -12.70 4.09
N PHE A 41 0.93 -11.56 4.76
CA PHE A 41 1.38 -11.35 6.13
C PHE A 41 0.29 -11.62 7.17
N ALA A 42 -0.92 -12.00 6.74
CA ALA A 42 -2.11 -12.18 7.59
C ALA A 42 -2.33 -10.99 8.56
N ALA A 43 -2.17 -9.77 8.06
CA ALA A 43 -2.22 -8.54 8.84
C ALA A 43 -2.71 -7.35 8.01
N PRO A 44 -3.34 -6.32 8.63
CA PRO A 44 -3.73 -5.11 7.91
C PRO A 44 -2.51 -4.32 7.44
N VAL A 45 -2.62 -3.73 6.25
CA VAL A 45 -1.61 -2.84 5.70
C VAL A 45 -1.95 -1.39 6.03
N ILE A 46 -0.99 -0.67 6.62
CA ILE A 46 -1.10 0.74 6.99
C ILE A 46 -0.19 1.62 6.13
N PRO A 47 -0.54 2.89 5.88
CA PRO A 47 0.35 3.82 5.22
C PRO A 47 1.59 4.14 6.07
N SER A 48 2.73 4.42 5.44
CA SER A 48 3.83 5.14 6.09
C SER A 48 3.41 6.58 6.42
N ASP A 49 4.08 7.18 7.41
CA ASP A 49 3.96 8.62 7.68
C ASP A 49 4.55 9.45 6.54
N ASN A 50 5.58 8.93 5.85
CA ASN A 50 6.23 9.60 4.74
C ASN A 50 5.51 9.29 3.42
N ARG A 51 4.50 10.10 3.07
CA ARG A 51 3.67 9.91 1.87
C ARG A 51 3.90 10.99 0.83
N THR A 52 3.98 10.56 -0.43
CA THR A 52 3.86 11.45 -1.58
C THR A 52 2.42 11.98 -1.72
N ALA A 53 2.21 13.09 -2.42
CA ALA A 53 0.88 13.66 -2.66
C ALA A 53 -0.09 12.65 -3.31
N HIS A 54 0.41 11.79 -4.20
CA HIS A 54 -0.38 10.72 -4.81
C HIS A 54 -0.79 9.64 -3.80
N ALA A 55 0.11 9.26 -2.88
CA ALA A 55 -0.22 8.32 -1.82
C ALA A 55 -1.26 8.92 -0.86
N ILE A 56 -1.13 10.19 -0.49
CA ILE A 56 -2.14 10.90 0.34
C ILE A 56 -3.52 10.85 -0.33
N ALA A 57 -3.58 11.20 -1.62
CA ALA A 57 -4.82 11.17 -2.40
C ALA A 57 -5.38 9.75 -2.55
N PHE A 58 -4.52 8.73 -2.70
CA PHE A 58 -4.96 7.34 -2.73
C PHE A 58 -5.61 6.96 -1.40
N TRP A 59 -4.93 7.18 -0.27
CA TRP A 59 -5.43 6.76 1.04
C TRP A 59 -6.72 7.50 1.41
N ASN A 60 -6.85 8.80 1.10
CA ASN A 60 -8.09 9.57 1.24
C ASN A 60 -8.81 9.36 2.60
N GLY A 61 -8.07 9.43 3.69
CA GLY A 61 -8.60 9.21 5.05
C GLY A 61 -8.73 7.74 5.48
N ARG A 62 -8.50 6.77 4.59
CA ARG A 62 -8.36 5.37 4.98
C ARG A 62 -7.10 5.18 5.84
N THR A 63 -7.23 4.43 6.92
CA THR A 63 -6.14 4.14 7.86
C THR A 63 -5.50 2.78 7.63
N GLU A 64 -6.23 1.84 7.01
CA GLU A 64 -5.75 0.49 6.72
C GLU A 64 -6.44 -0.13 5.49
N ILE A 65 -5.81 -1.14 4.92
CA ILE A 65 -6.34 -2.02 3.87
C ILE A 65 -6.14 -3.47 4.33
N SER A 66 -7.19 -4.27 4.24
CA SER A 66 -7.19 -5.69 4.57
C SER A 66 -7.85 -6.49 3.45
N ALA A 67 -7.40 -7.74 3.25
CA ALA A 67 -8.02 -8.70 2.34
C ALA A 67 -9.32 -9.29 2.93
#